data_AF-A0A954EI80-F1
#
_entry.id   AF-A0A954EI80-F1
#
_cell.length_a   1.000
_cell.length_b   1.000
_cell.length_c   1.000
_cell.angle_alpha   90.00
_cell.angle_beta   90.00
_cell.angle_gamma   90.00
#
_symmetry.space_group_name_H-M   'P 1'
#
loop_
_entity.id
_entity.type
_entity.pdbx_description
1 polymer ?
#
loop_
_entity_poly.entity_id
_entity_poly.type
_entity_poly.pdbx_seq_one_letter_code
_entity_poly.pdbx_strand_id
1 'polypeptide(L)'
;WRYAPEGHKTAHHGKQRLIVLGRKAQRILQPYLQRTEDSYVFSPSHTHDLRHGKSSVRMCYPDGYDRTSYRRAIERACRAGKIPGWTPNQLRHTYATIIRKRFGLEAAQILLGHSKADVTQIYAERDAKLAEKVAREVG
;
A
#
# COMPACT_ATOMS: atom_id res chain seq x y z
N TRP A 1 -7.83 -5.66 -9.83
CA TRP A 1 -8.25 -4.67 -8.84
C TRP A 1 -7.42 -3.42 -9.00
N ARG A 2 -8.08 -2.27 -9.14
CA ARG A 2 -7.44 -0.95 -9.26
C ARG A 2 -7.95 -0.08 -8.13
N TYR A 3 -7.04 0.66 -7.49
CA TYR A 3 -7.36 1.63 -6.45
C TYR A 3 -6.81 2.99 -6.84
N ALA A 4 -7.68 4.00 -6.88
CA ALA A 4 -7.33 5.39 -7.11
C ALA A 4 -7.68 6.18 -5.84
N PRO A 5 -6.68 6.65 -5.07
CA PRO A 5 -6.97 7.45 -3.88
C PRO A 5 -7.54 8.80 -4.26
N GLU A 6 -8.56 9.26 -3.52
CA GLU A 6 -9.21 10.57 -3.72
C GLU A 6 -8.24 11.75 -3.60
N GLY A 7 -7.25 11.62 -2.71
CA GLY A 7 -6.21 12.63 -2.48
C GLY A 7 -4.81 12.03 -2.45
N HIS A 8 -3.85 12.74 -3.04
CA HIS A 8 -2.43 12.47 -2.86
C HIS A 8 -1.61 13.76 -2.95
N LYS A 9 -0.37 13.70 -2.45
CA LYS A 9 0.54 14.86 -2.35
C LYS A 9 0.70 15.64 -3.66
N THR A 10 0.51 15.00 -4.81
CA THR A 10 0.66 15.62 -6.14
C THR A 10 -0.66 15.76 -6.91
N ALA A 11 -1.80 15.58 -6.25
CA ALA A 11 -3.12 15.71 -6.88
C ALA A 11 -3.37 17.14 -7.37
N HIS A 12 -2.93 18.15 -6.58
CA HIS A 12 -2.99 19.56 -6.98
C HIS A 12 -2.10 19.91 -8.19
N HIS A 13 -1.22 19.00 -8.63
CA HIS A 13 -0.47 19.13 -9.88
C HIS A 13 -1.18 18.45 -11.08
N GLY A 14 -2.48 18.12 -10.96
CA GLY A 14 -3.27 17.50 -12.02
C GLY A 14 -2.87 16.06 -12.36
N LYS A 15 -2.09 15.40 -11.50
CA LYS A 15 -1.62 14.02 -11.71
C LYS A 15 -2.62 13.06 -11.09
N GLN A 16 -2.91 11.97 -11.78
CA GLN A 16 -3.65 10.85 -11.21
C GLN A 16 -2.70 9.80 -10.62
N ARG A 17 -3.19 9.05 -9.64
CA ARG A 17 -2.47 7.91 -9.07
C ARG A 17 -3.32 6.66 -9.17
N LEU A 18 -2.86 5.69 -9.96
CA LEU A 18 -3.49 4.38 -10.06
C LEU A 18 -2.61 3.34 -9.38
N ILE A 19 -3.15 2.63 -8.39
CA ILE A 19 -2.49 1.52 -7.71
C ILE A 19 -3.15 0.24 -8.17
N VAL A 20 -2.39 -0.62 -8.86
CA VAL A 20 -2.88 -1.93 -9.28
C VAL A 20 -2.52 -2.96 -8.23
N LEU A 21 -3.53 -3.62 -7.68
CA LEU A 21 -3.38 -4.71 -6.73
C LEU A 21 -3.47 -6.02 -7.48
N GLY A 22 -2.39 -6.82 -7.48
CA GLY A 22 -2.43 -8.14 -8.10
C GLY A 22 -3.07 -9.19 -7.19
N ARG A 23 -3.02 -10.45 -7.62
CA ARG A 23 -3.84 -11.56 -7.07
C ARG A 23 -3.42 -11.97 -5.66
N LYS A 24 -2.13 -11.92 -5.32
CA LYS A 24 -1.64 -12.19 -3.96
C LYS A 24 -2.10 -11.10 -3.01
N ALA A 25 -1.98 -9.83 -3.41
CA ALA A 25 -2.46 -8.71 -2.61
C ALA A 25 -3.98 -8.80 -2.40
N GLN A 26 -4.74 -9.09 -3.45
CA GLN A 26 -6.19 -9.29 -3.38
C GLN A 26 -6.57 -10.38 -2.38
N ARG A 27 -5.92 -11.55 -2.42
CA ARG A 27 -6.18 -12.65 -1.47
C ARG A 27 -5.87 -12.28 -0.03
N ILE A 28 -4.79 -11.53 0.21
CA ILE A 28 -4.44 -11.05 1.55
C ILE A 28 -5.47 -10.04 2.04
N LEU A 29 -5.96 -9.16 1.17
CA LEU A 29 -6.92 -8.12 1.52
C LEU A 29 -8.34 -8.66 1.71
N GLN A 30 -8.73 -9.72 1.00
CA GLN A 30 -10.09 -10.28 0.99
C GLN A 30 -10.75 -10.43 2.37
N PRO A 31 -10.10 -11.03 3.40
CA PRO A 31 -10.70 -11.14 4.73
C PRO A 31 -10.87 -9.79 5.46
N TYR A 32 -10.15 -8.74 5.05
CA TYR A 32 -10.20 -7.42 5.69
C TYR A 32 -11.23 -6.47 5.06
N LEU A 33 -11.85 -6.86 3.94
CA LEU A 33 -12.74 -6.00 3.16
C LEU A 33 -14.23 -6.17 3.50
N GLN A 34 -14.58 -7.13 4.36
CA GLN A 34 -15.93 -7.28 4.90
C GLN A 34 -16.19 -6.22 5.98
N ARG A 35 -16.24 -4.95 5.58
CA ARG A 35 -16.45 -3.80 6.47
C ARG A 35 -17.43 -2.81 5.84
N THR A 36 -17.86 -1.82 6.63
CA THR A 36 -18.64 -0.69 6.11
C THR A 36 -17.79 0.16 5.18
N GLU A 37 -18.42 0.73 4.15
CA GLU A 37 -17.75 1.37 3.00
C GLU A 37 -16.78 2.50 3.40
N ASP A 38 -17.10 3.25 4.46
CA ASP A 38 -16.28 4.38 4.94
C ASP A 38 -15.26 4.02 6.03
N SER A 39 -15.08 2.74 6.35
CA SER A 39 -14.17 2.31 7.41
C SER A 39 -12.77 1.98 6.89
N TYR A 40 -11.76 2.20 7.74
CA TYR A 40 -10.40 1.77 7.43
C TYR A 40 -10.32 0.24 7.28
N VAL A 41 -9.72 -0.23 6.16
CA VAL A 41 -9.44 -1.66 5.93
C VAL A 41 -8.60 -2.25 7.07
N PHE A 42 -7.63 -1.47 7.58
CA PHE A 42 -6.80 -1.81 8.72
C PHE A 42 -7.00 -0.78 9.83
N SER A 43 -7.55 -1.23 10.97
CA SER A 43 -7.81 -0.38 12.13
C SER A 43 -6.94 -0.78 13.34
N PRO A 44 -6.15 0.15 13.94
CA PRO A 44 -5.41 -0.10 15.16
C PRO A 44 -6.31 -0.48 16.35
N SER A 45 -7.46 0.16 16.50
CA SER A 45 -8.42 -0.13 17.59
C SER A 45 -8.92 -1.57 17.49
N HIS A 46 -9.30 -2.02 16.30
CA HIS A 46 -9.71 -3.40 16.06
C HIS A 46 -8.60 -4.39 16.40
N THR A 47 -7.34 -4.10 16.02
CA THR A 47 -6.21 -4.98 16.39
C THR A 47 -5.89 -4.98 17.89
N HIS A 48 -6.19 -3.89 18.59
CA HIS A 48 -6.05 -3.80 20.03
C HIS A 48 -7.10 -4.66 20.74
N ASP A 49 -8.37 -4.54 20.34
CA ASP A 49 -9.50 -5.31 20.88
C ASP A 49 -9.30 -6.82 20.74
N LEU A 50 -8.80 -7.26 19.58
CA LEU A 50 -8.48 -8.68 19.34
C LEU A 50 -7.41 -9.24 20.28
N ARG A 51 -6.53 -8.39 20.82
CA ARG A 51 -5.38 -8.81 21.65
C ARG A 51 -5.63 -8.72 23.14
N HIS A 52 -6.30 -7.67 23.58
CA HIS A 52 -6.47 -7.34 24.99
C HIS A 52 -7.90 -7.53 25.49
N GLY A 53 -8.81 -7.95 24.60
CA GLY A 53 -10.24 -7.91 24.87
C GLY A 53 -10.78 -6.48 24.79
N LYS A 54 -12.11 -6.33 24.84
CA LYS A 54 -12.74 -5.00 24.90
C LYS A 54 -12.46 -4.37 26.25
N SER A 55 -11.57 -3.37 26.31
CA SER A 55 -11.37 -2.60 27.53
C SER A 55 -12.65 -1.84 27.90
N SER A 56 -13.02 -1.88 29.18
CA SER A 56 -14.11 -1.06 29.74
C SER A 56 -13.81 0.44 29.71
N VAL A 57 -12.52 0.79 29.75
CA VAL A 57 -12.02 2.14 29.48
C VAL A 57 -11.73 2.24 27.99
N ARG A 58 -12.48 3.10 27.29
CA ARG A 58 -12.27 3.41 25.87
C ARG A 58 -10.95 4.17 25.73
N MET A 59 -9.83 3.44 25.73
CA MET A 59 -8.55 3.99 25.31
C MET A 59 -8.72 4.32 23.82
N CYS A 60 -8.99 5.59 23.52
CA CYS A 60 -9.29 6.06 22.17
C CYS A 60 -8.07 5.90 21.26
N TYR A 61 -7.82 4.68 20.77
CA TYR A 61 -6.97 4.50 19.61
C TYR A 61 -7.71 5.04 18.40
N PRO A 62 -7.13 6.00 17.66
CA PRO A 62 -7.68 6.38 16.37
C PRO A 62 -7.82 5.14 15.47
N ASP A 63 -8.93 5.05 14.74
CA ASP A 63 -9.17 3.94 13.80
C ASP A 63 -8.23 3.98 12.58
N GLY A 64 -7.57 5.11 12.35
CA GLY A 64 -6.55 5.27 11.33
C GLY A 64 -5.13 5.10 11.88
N TYR A 65 -4.27 4.44 11.10
CA TYR A 65 -2.83 4.45 11.37
C TYR A 65 -2.23 5.83 11.06
N ASP A 66 -1.58 6.42 12.04
CA ASP A 66 -0.65 7.53 11.86
C ASP A 66 0.79 7.03 11.63
N ARG A 67 1.72 7.95 11.37
CA ARG A 67 3.14 7.65 11.13
C ARG A 67 3.77 6.82 12.27
N THR A 68 3.48 7.18 13.51
CA THR A 68 4.03 6.58 14.73
C THR A 68 3.38 5.24 15.02
N SER A 69 2.05 5.14 14.97
CA SER A 69 1.34 3.89 15.20
C SER A 69 1.63 2.86 14.10
N TYR A 70 1.80 3.29 12.85
CA TYR A 70 2.24 2.43 11.75
C TYR A 70 3.67 1.89 11.96
N ARG A 71 4.64 2.75 12.33
CA ARG A 71 6.01 2.32 12.68
C ARG A 71 6.01 1.29 13.80
N ARG A 72 5.29 1.56 14.90
CA ARG A 72 5.19 0.64 16.05
C ARG A 72 4.53 -0.70 15.67
N ALA A 73 3.58 -0.69 14.74
CA ALA A 73 2.98 -1.93 14.24
C ALA A 73 4.00 -2.80 13.50
N ILE A 74 4.82 -2.19 12.63
CA ILE A 74 5.89 -2.89 11.90
C ILE A 74 6.95 -3.43 12.85
N GLU A 75 7.43 -2.64 13.81
CA GLU A 75 8.43 -3.08 14.78
C GLU A 75 7.96 -4.29 15.59
N ARG A 76 6.69 -4.26 16.03
CA ARG A 76 6.07 -5.39 16.73
C ARG A 76 5.99 -6.63 15.83
N ALA A 77 5.60 -6.46 14.56
CA ALA A 77 5.55 -7.58 13.62
C ALA A 77 6.95 -8.18 13.36
N CYS A 78 7.98 -7.34 13.23
CA CYS A 78 9.36 -7.81 13.06
C CYS A 78 9.85 -8.59 14.28
N ARG A 79 9.57 -8.09 15.49
CA ARG A 79 9.90 -8.78 16.75
C ARG A 79 9.19 -10.13 16.86
N ALA A 80 7.89 -10.17 16.57
CA ALA A 80 7.11 -11.41 16.61
C ALA A 80 7.61 -12.43 15.58
N GLY A 81 7.99 -11.96 14.39
CA GLY A 81 8.56 -12.80 13.33
C GLY A 81 10.04 -13.15 13.50
N LYS A 82 10.71 -12.65 14.55
CA LYS A 82 12.16 -12.80 14.77
C LYS A 82 13.01 -12.38 13.56
N ILE A 83 12.58 -11.34 12.84
CA ILE A 83 13.30 -10.79 11.69
C ILE A 83 13.91 -9.42 12.04
N PRO A 84 14.98 -9.00 11.34
CA PRO A 84 15.49 -7.64 11.46
C PRO A 84 14.39 -6.61 11.19
N GLY A 85 14.39 -5.55 11.99
CA GLY A 85 13.45 -4.45 11.82
C GLY A 85 13.65 -3.78 10.46
N TRP A 86 12.54 -3.46 9.78
CA TRP A 86 12.54 -2.68 8.55
C TRP A 86 11.59 -1.50 8.64
N THR A 87 11.77 -0.53 7.75
CA THR A 87 10.97 0.69 7.65
C THR A 87 10.08 0.64 6.41
N PRO A 88 8.92 1.34 6.40
CA PRO A 88 8.01 1.34 5.24
C PRO A 88 8.68 1.69 3.91
N ASN A 89 9.63 2.62 3.94
CA ASN A 89 10.32 3.05 2.74
C ASN A 89 11.23 1.95 2.15
N GLN A 90 11.77 1.05 2.98
CA GLN A 90 12.55 -0.10 2.50
C GLN A 90 11.71 -1.06 1.66
N LEU A 91 10.43 -1.27 1.99
CA LEU A 91 9.53 -2.06 1.15
C LEU A 91 9.35 -1.41 -0.22
N ARG A 92 9.21 -0.08 -0.27
CA ARG A 92 9.09 0.67 -1.52
C ARG A 92 10.36 0.53 -2.38
N HIS A 93 11.54 0.67 -1.79
CA HIS A 93 12.81 0.52 -2.52
C HIS A 93 13.06 -0.92 -2.98
N THR A 94 12.70 -1.91 -2.16
CA THR A 94 12.81 -3.32 -2.51
C THR A 94 11.89 -3.65 -3.69
N TYR A 95 10.64 -3.20 -3.63
CA TYR A 95 9.69 -3.34 -4.73
C TYR A 95 10.22 -2.69 -6.02
N ALA A 96 10.70 -1.44 -5.93
CA ALA A 96 11.32 -0.73 -7.06
C ALA A 96 12.46 -1.54 -7.70
N THR A 97 13.33 -2.11 -6.87
CA THR A 97 14.47 -2.92 -7.31
C THR A 97 14.02 -4.20 -8.01
N ILE A 98 13.04 -4.91 -7.45
CA ILE A 98 12.47 -6.14 -8.03
C ILE A 98 11.84 -5.84 -9.39
N ILE A 99 11.00 -4.81 -9.47
CA ILE A 99 10.32 -4.44 -10.72
C ILE A 99 11.34 -4.02 -11.77
N ARG A 100 12.30 -3.15 -11.41
CA ARG A 100 13.33 -2.69 -12.35
C ARG A 100 14.13 -3.86 -12.93
N LYS A 101 14.51 -4.84 -12.11
CA LYS A 101 15.27 -6.01 -12.56
C LYS A 101 14.49 -6.90 -13.53
N ARG A 102 13.17 -7.01 -13.36
CA ARG A 102 12.32 -7.93 -14.15
C ARG A 102 11.67 -7.28 -15.37
N PHE A 103 11.29 -6.02 -15.27
CA PHE A 103 10.42 -5.33 -16.23
C PHE A 103 10.99 -3.99 -16.71
N GLY A 104 12.18 -3.61 -16.25
CA GLY A 104 12.84 -2.36 -16.65
C GLY A 104 12.41 -1.12 -15.87
N LEU A 105 13.00 0.02 -16.23
CA LEU A 105 12.86 1.28 -15.51
C LEU A 105 11.45 1.88 -15.63
N GLU A 106 10.86 1.80 -16.83
CA GLU A 106 9.53 2.33 -17.14
C GLU A 106 8.45 1.70 -16.26
N ALA A 107 8.42 0.37 -16.19
CA ALA A 107 7.50 -0.37 -15.31
C ALA A 107 7.66 0.03 -13.83
N ALA A 108 8.90 0.22 -13.37
CA ALA A 108 9.16 0.64 -11.99
C ALA A 108 8.67 2.08 -11.74
N GLN A 109 8.83 3.00 -12.69
CA GLN A 109 8.34 4.38 -12.57
C GLN A 109 6.83 4.45 -12.50
N ILE A 110 6.14 3.73 -13.40
CA ILE A 110 4.67 3.66 -13.46
C ILE A 110 4.10 3.13 -12.14
N LEU A 111 4.58 1.97 -11.68
CA LEU A 111 4.04 1.33 -10.47
C LEU A 111 4.36 2.12 -9.18
N LEU A 112 5.44 2.88 -9.16
CA LEU A 112 5.78 3.75 -8.05
C LEU A 112 5.07 5.11 -8.10
N GLY A 113 4.49 5.48 -9.25
CA GLY A 113 3.87 6.79 -9.48
C GLY A 113 4.89 7.94 -9.53
N HIS A 114 6.09 7.68 -10.07
CA HIS A 114 7.10 8.72 -10.25
C HIS A 114 6.80 9.56 -11.49
N SER A 115 6.75 10.88 -11.34
CA SER A 115 6.33 11.79 -12.41
C SER A 115 7.43 12.30 -13.32
N LYS A 116 8.68 11.85 -13.19
CA LYS A 116 9.80 12.29 -14.05
C LYS A 116 10.54 11.09 -14.63
N ALA A 117 10.19 10.76 -15.87
CA ALA A 117 11.10 10.85 -17.02
C ALA A 117 10.23 11.21 -18.24
N ASP A 118 10.15 12.50 -18.54
CA ASP A 118 9.71 13.16 -19.79
C ASP A 118 8.47 12.78 -20.61
N VAL A 119 7.62 11.84 -20.21
CA VAL A 119 6.59 11.34 -21.16
C VAL A 119 5.16 11.77 -20.81
N THR A 120 4.70 12.77 -21.57
CA THR A 120 3.36 13.06 -22.12
C THR A 120 2.15 12.25 -21.64
N GLN A 121 1.04 12.97 -21.42
CA GLN A 121 -0.33 12.52 -21.09
C GLN A 121 -0.95 11.45 -22.04
N ILE A 122 -0.24 11.00 -23.08
CA ILE A 122 -0.71 10.06 -24.10
C ILE A 122 -0.56 8.57 -23.66
N TYR A 123 0.14 8.27 -22.56
CA TYR A 123 0.52 6.89 -22.21
C TYR A 123 -0.32 6.19 -21.13
N ALA A 124 -1.34 6.85 -20.55
CA ALA A 124 -2.09 6.32 -19.39
C ALA A 124 -2.70 4.91 -19.60
N GLU A 125 -3.19 4.59 -20.81
CA GLU A 125 -3.75 3.27 -21.10
C GLU A 125 -2.70 2.16 -21.25
N ARG A 126 -1.57 2.47 -21.90
CA ARG A 126 -0.44 1.52 -22.04
C ARG A 126 0.17 1.24 -20.67
N ASP A 127 0.29 2.27 -19.85
CA ASP A 127 0.82 2.19 -18.50
C ASP A 127 -0.08 1.37 -17.59
N ALA A 128 -1.41 1.53 -17.70
CA ALA A 128 -2.37 0.73 -16.96
C ALA A 128 -2.29 -0.77 -17.34
N LYS A 129 -2.20 -1.09 -18.64
CA LYS A 129 -2.07 -2.48 -19.11
C LYS A 129 -0.74 -3.10 -18.66
N LEU A 130 0.36 -2.35 -18.71
CA LEU A 130 1.66 -2.82 -18.24
C LEU A 130 1.65 -3.04 -16.71
N ALA A 131 1.08 -2.09 -15.96
CA ALA A 131 0.93 -2.22 -14.51
C ALA A 131 0.10 -3.44 -14.11
N GLU A 132 -0.99 -3.74 -14.83
CA GLU A 132 -1.78 -4.96 -14.63
C GLU A 132 -1.03 -6.25 -14.91
N LYS A 133 -0.27 -6.29 -16.02
CA LYS A 133 0.57 -7.44 -16.34
C LYS A 133 1.58 -7.70 -15.23
N VAL A 134 2.30 -6.66 -14.82
CA VAL A 134 3.34 -6.76 -13.77
C VAL A 134 2.71 -7.13 -12.42
N ALA A 135 1.60 -6.51 -12.04
CA ALA A 135 0.89 -6.83 -10.80
C ALA A 135 0.46 -8.29 -10.77
N ARG A 136 -0.03 -8.84 -11.89
CA ARG A 136 -0.41 -10.26 -12.00
C ARG A 136 0.76 -11.23 -11.82
N GLU A 137 1.94 -10.88 -12.32
CA GLU A 137 3.13 -11.75 -12.26
C GLU A 137 3.85 -11.66 -10.90
N VAL A 138 3.91 -10.46 -10.31
CA VAL A 138 4.67 -10.24 -9.06
C VAL A 138 3.83 -10.54 -7.83
N GLY A 139 2.55 -10.16 -7.83
CA GLY A 139 1.72 -10.27 -6.64
C GLY A 139 0.25 -10.11 -6.90
#